data_AF-A0AAN4TEZ5-F1
#
_entry.id   AF-A0AAN4TEZ5-F1
#
_cell.length_a   1.000
_cell.length_b   1.000
_cell.length_c   1.000
_cell.angle_alpha   90.00
_cell.angle_beta   90.00
_cell.angle_gamma   90.00
#
_symmetry.space_group_name_H-M   'P 1'
#
loop_
_entity.id
_entity.type
_entity.pdbx_description
1 polymer ?
#
loop_
_entity_poly.entity_id
_entity_poly.type
_entity_poly.pdbx_seq_one_letter_code
_entity_poly.pdbx_strand_id
1 'polypeptide(L)'
;MLDPQDRELFNQFRHRTLFSLGDSGMCPFLTHGTLAMTAVHDRYLGVVPTQRPSLRESYHLSQCRMLYNEWLGQAIKEEHKDPLWATAGALGILTFPSINAGSPKQAWPLVASDASNLAWIHLGARKMDLCNLVNPMRPGGVLCHDRTFAYLHYPLPQKGTDGVSVELVQLCALDESSTQETNSYFSVAHALSRLLLEAPKGPASQGAVILVSRHMDNEFGVLLDSVALLLLFV
;
A
#
# COMPACT_ATOMS: atom_id res chain seq x y z
N MET A 1 -8.71 -10.79 22.01
CA MET A 1 -7.50 -11.07 22.80
C MET A 1 -6.54 -11.76 21.84
N LEU A 2 -5.41 -11.11 21.50
CA LEU A 2 -4.41 -11.66 20.59
C LEU A 2 -3.88 -12.98 21.15
N ASP A 3 -3.62 -13.96 20.27
CA ASP A 3 -3.05 -15.21 20.70
C ASP A 3 -1.60 -14.99 21.24
N PRO A 4 -1.09 -15.91 22.07
CA PRO A 4 0.29 -15.82 22.58
C PRO A 4 1.35 -15.60 21.50
N GLN A 5 1.23 -16.19 20.31
CA GLN A 5 2.13 -15.99 19.17
C GLN A 5 2.03 -14.59 18.59
N ASP A 6 0.82 -14.07 18.37
CA ASP A 6 0.63 -12.67 17.94
C ASP A 6 1.20 -11.66 18.95
N ARG A 7 1.11 -11.97 20.24
CA ARG A 7 1.64 -11.11 21.31
C ARG A 7 3.18 -11.13 21.35
N GLU A 8 3.76 -12.30 21.09
CA GLU A 8 5.21 -12.47 20.92
C GLU A 8 5.70 -11.72 19.67
N LEU A 9 4.99 -11.82 18.55
CA LEU A 9 5.29 -11.09 17.31
C LEU A 9 5.18 -9.58 17.49
N PHE A 10 4.16 -9.09 18.20
CA PHE A 10 4.02 -7.68 18.52
C PHE A 10 5.16 -7.19 19.44
N ASN A 11 5.57 -8.00 20.42
CA ASN A 11 6.71 -7.68 21.27
C ASN A 11 8.03 -7.70 20.48
N GLN A 12 8.20 -8.62 19.53
CA GLN A 12 9.36 -8.64 18.63
C GLN A 12 9.35 -7.44 17.68
N PHE A 13 8.21 -7.05 17.14
CA PHE A 13 8.08 -5.83 16.36
C PHE A 13 8.50 -4.61 17.18
N ARG A 14 7.99 -4.49 18.41
CA ARG A 14 8.24 -3.37 19.32
C ARG A 14 9.68 -3.30 19.84
N HIS A 15 10.32 -4.44 20.09
CA HIS A 15 11.62 -4.51 20.78
C HIS A 15 12.80 -4.94 19.91
N ARG A 16 12.56 -5.52 18.74
CA ARG A 16 13.60 -5.90 17.78
C ARG A 16 13.47 -5.16 16.46
N THR A 17 12.30 -5.19 15.82
CA THR A 17 12.15 -4.62 14.46
C THR A 17 12.15 -3.10 14.46
N LEU A 18 11.44 -2.47 15.40
CA LEU A 18 11.43 -1.01 15.55
C LEU A 18 12.81 -0.46 15.95
N PHE A 19 13.56 -1.24 16.72
CA PHE A 19 14.92 -0.88 17.14
C PHE A 19 15.97 -1.16 16.06
N SER A 20 15.83 -2.23 15.26
CA SER A 20 16.73 -2.48 14.12
C SER A 20 16.55 -1.47 12.99
N LEU A 21 15.40 -0.78 12.93
CA LEU A 21 15.15 0.36 12.05
C LEU A 21 15.74 1.68 12.60
N GLY A 22 16.40 1.66 13.77
CA GLY A 22 16.75 2.88 14.50
C GLY A 22 17.90 2.70 15.50
N ASP A 23 19.05 2.16 15.08
CA ASP A 23 20.27 2.15 15.89
C ASP A 23 20.88 3.56 16.09
N SER A 24 20.22 4.61 15.56
CA SER A 24 20.42 6.00 15.94
C SER A 24 19.04 6.66 16.03
N GLY A 25 18.65 7.06 17.24
CA GLY A 25 17.52 7.94 17.54
C GLY A 25 16.27 7.78 16.66
N MET A 26 15.29 7.01 17.13
CA MET A 26 13.91 6.91 16.60
C MET A 26 13.54 8.02 15.59
N CYS A 27 13.46 7.68 14.30
CA CYS A 27 13.02 8.61 13.26
C CYS A 27 11.66 9.21 13.68
N PRO A 28 11.57 10.53 13.92
CA PRO A 28 10.38 11.13 14.54
C PRO A 28 9.09 10.89 13.73
N PHE A 29 9.17 11.01 12.40
CA PHE A 29 8.04 10.75 11.53
C PHE A 29 7.53 9.30 11.61
N LEU A 30 8.43 8.31 11.63
CA LEU A 30 8.08 6.88 11.77
C LEU A 30 7.43 6.61 13.14
N THR A 31 7.94 7.27 14.18
CA THR A 31 7.38 7.17 15.54
C THR A 31 5.95 7.69 15.57
N HIS A 32 5.72 8.87 15.01
CA HIS A 32 4.38 9.44 14.89
C HIS A 32 3.45 8.56 14.03
N GLY A 33 3.93 7.99 12.93
CA GLY A 33 3.15 7.03 12.12
C GLY A 33 2.73 5.79 12.93
N THR A 34 3.66 5.22 13.69
CA THR A 34 3.41 4.04 14.54
C THR A 34 2.41 4.34 15.66
N LEU A 35 2.52 5.51 16.29
CA LEU A 35 1.57 5.95 17.32
C LEU A 35 0.17 6.19 16.75
N ALA A 36 0.08 6.74 15.53
CA ALA A 36 -1.20 6.89 14.84
C ALA A 36 -1.83 5.52 14.52
N MET A 37 -1.06 4.55 14.04
CA MET A 37 -1.55 3.18 13.80
C MET A 37 -2.06 2.52 15.07
N THR A 38 -1.30 2.65 16.18
CA THR A 38 -1.72 2.14 17.49
C THR A 38 -3.04 2.76 17.93
N ALA A 39 -3.17 4.09 17.83
CA ALA A 39 -4.39 4.79 18.24
C ALA A 39 -5.61 4.42 17.36
N VAL A 40 -5.40 4.21 16.06
CA VAL A 40 -6.43 3.66 15.16
C VAL A 40 -6.83 2.25 15.59
N HIS A 41 -5.85 1.38 15.83
CA HIS A 41 -6.11 0.01 16.23
C HIS A 41 -6.89 -0.07 17.55
N ASP A 42 -6.52 0.75 18.54
CA ASP A 42 -7.24 0.88 19.81
C ASP A 42 -8.71 1.33 19.61
N ARG A 43 -8.96 2.25 18.66
CA ARG A 43 -10.32 2.67 18.29
C ARG A 43 -11.17 1.51 17.77
N TYR A 44 -10.59 0.59 16.99
CA TYR A 44 -11.31 -0.59 16.50
C TYR A 44 -11.42 -1.73 17.53
N LEU A 45 -10.54 -1.79 18.53
CA LEU A 45 -10.64 -2.75 19.64
C LEU A 45 -11.57 -2.30 20.79
N GLY A 46 -11.98 -1.03 20.82
CA GLY A 46 -12.87 -0.49 21.85
C GLY A 46 -14.30 -1.07 21.83
N VAL A 47 -15.04 -0.86 22.93
CA VAL A 47 -16.39 -1.44 23.19
C VAL A 47 -17.46 -0.98 22.17
N VAL A 48 -17.20 0.07 21.39
CA VAL A 48 -17.91 0.35 20.12
C VAL A 48 -16.92 1.07 19.21
N PRO A 49 -16.57 0.54 18.02
CA PRO A 49 -15.72 1.24 17.07
C PRO A 49 -16.34 2.60 16.71
N THR A 50 -15.67 3.70 17.07
CA THR A 50 -16.11 5.03 16.64
C THR A 50 -15.68 5.27 15.21
N GLN A 51 -16.56 5.82 14.38
CA GLN A 51 -16.22 6.12 12.98
C GLN A 51 -15.28 7.33 12.86
N ARG A 52 -15.29 8.22 13.85
CA ARG A 52 -14.44 9.41 13.84
C ARG A 52 -13.07 9.10 14.45
N PRO A 53 -11.97 9.59 13.85
CA PRO A 53 -10.65 9.54 14.45
C PRO A 53 -10.61 10.28 15.78
N SER A 54 -9.88 9.75 16.76
CA SER A 54 -9.58 10.48 17.99
C SER A 54 -8.65 11.68 17.75
N LEU A 55 -8.60 12.58 18.73
CA LEU A 55 -7.63 13.70 18.72
C LEU A 55 -6.19 13.17 18.65
N ARG A 56 -5.91 12.07 19.35
CA ARG A 56 -4.59 11.44 19.37
C ARG A 56 -4.22 10.87 18.00
N GLU A 57 -5.14 10.18 17.34
CA GLU A 57 -4.95 9.71 15.95
C GLU A 57 -4.61 10.88 15.02
N SER A 58 -5.45 11.93 15.06
CA SER A 58 -5.32 13.09 14.18
C SER A 58 -3.99 13.83 14.41
N TYR A 59 -3.59 14.00 15.67
CA TYR A 59 -2.34 14.63 16.05
C TYR A 59 -1.12 13.87 15.51
N HIS A 60 -1.02 12.57 15.82
CA HIS A 60 0.14 11.79 15.40
C HIS A 60 0.18 11.61 13.87
N LEU A 61 -0.96 11.44 13.20
CA LEU A 61 -1.00 11.39 11.74
C LEU A 61 -0.54 12.70 11.11
N SER A 62 -0.96 13.85 11.65
CA SER A 62 -0.53 15.16 11.16
C SER A 62 0.97 15.38 11.32
N GLN A 63 1.52 15.04 12.50
CA GLN A 63 2.95 15.16 12.77
C GLN A 63 3.78 14.22 11.87
N CYS A 64 3.32 12.98 11.70
CA CYS A 64 3.92 12.03 10.77
C CYS A 64 4.02 12.61 9.35
N ARG A 65 2.90 13.12 8.82
CA ARG A 65 2.85 13.69 7.46
C ARG A 65 3.75 14.91 7.29
N MET A 66 3.75 15.81 8.28
CA MET A 66 4.55 17.03 8.26
C MET A 66 6.06 16.71 8.20
N LEU A 67 6.54 15.92 9.17
CA LEU A 67 7.95 15.56 9.27
C LEU A 67 8.41 14.69 8.10
N TYR A 68 7.55 13.78 7.64
CA TYR A 68 7.82 12.94 6.47
C TYR A 68 7.99 13.78 5.20
N ASN A 69 7.11 14.75 4.95
CA ASN A 69 7.22 15.66 3.80
C ASN A 69 8.46 16.56 3.89
N GLU A 70 8.80 17.05 5.08
CA GLU A 70 10.01 17.84 5.30
C GLU A 70 11.26 17.04 4.90
N TRP A 71 11.34 15.77 5.31
CA TRP A 71 12.47 14.89 5.02
C TRP A 71 12.54 14.48 3.55
N LEU A 72 11.41 14.26 2.89
CA LEU A 72 11.38 14.03 1.44
C LEU A 72 11.85 15.25 0.63
N GLY A 73 11.72 16.45 1.19
CA GLY A 73 12.25 17.68 0.58
C GLY A 73 13.76 17.85 0.70
N GLN A 74 14.45 16.98 1.47
CA GLN A 74 15.88 17.02 1.68
C GLN A 74 16.61 15.92 0.88
N ALA A 75 17.94 16.02 0.79
CA ALA A 75 18.75 14.95 0.23
C ALA A 75 18.61 13.68 1.10
N ILE A 76 18.07 12.61 0.52
CA ILE A 76 17.85 11.35 1.23
C ILE A 76 19.18 10.62 1.40
N LYS A 77 19.58 10.46 2.67
CA LYS A 77 20.77 9.69 3.05
C LYS A 77 20.45 8.20 3.15
N GLU A 78 21.47 7.35 3.05
CA GLU A 78 21.32 5.89 3.07
C GLU A 78 20.66 5.37 4.36
N GLU A 79 21.01 5.96 5.50
CA GLU A 79 20.46 5.61 6.82
C GLU A 79 18.96 5.94 6.96
N HIS A 80 18.42 6.82 6.11
CA HIS A 80 17.02 7.27 6.20
C HIS A 80 16.07 6.49 5.29
N LYS A 81 16.61 5.68 4.37
CA LYS A 81 15.81 4.98 3.34
C LYS A 81 14.85 3.95 3.93
N ASP A 82 15.27 3.16 4.91
CA ASP A 82 14.39 2.17 5.56
C ASP A 82 13.29 2.83 6.40
N PRO A 83 13.58 3.83 7.26
CA PRO A 83 12.54 4.58 7.95
C PRO A 83 11.54 5.27 7.02
N LEU A 84 12.00 5.85 5.91
CA LEU A 84 11.11 6.46 4.90
C LEU A 84 10.18 5.43 4.28
N TRP A 85 10.72 4.28 3.87
CA TRP A 85 9.91 3.19 3.32
C TRP A 85 8.89 2.66 4.33
N ALA A 86 9.31 2.41 5.58
CA ALA A 86 8.44 1.96 6.65
C ALA A 86 7.30 2.96 6.93
N THR A 87 7.62 4.26 6.91
CA THR A 87 6.63 5.32 7.11
C THR A 87 5.64 5.41 5.97
N ALA A 88 6.08 5.26 4.72
CA ALA A 88 5.18 5.19 3.57
C ALA A 88 4.22 4.00 3.68
N GLY A 89 4.71 2.84 4.15
CA GLY A 89 3.89 1.68 4.48
C GLY A 89 2.84 1.99 5.57
N ALA A 90 3.26 2.61 6.67
CA ALA A 90 2.37 3.02 7.76
C ALA A 90 1.29 4.02 7.29
N LEU A 91 1.67 5.03 6.50
CA LEU A 91 0.72 5.96 5.90
C LEU A 91 -0.26 5.26 4.96
N GLY A 92 0.22 4.25 4.20
CA GLY A 92 -0.61 3.36 3.39
C GLY A 92 -1.69 2.68 4.22
N ILE A 93 -1.29 2.01 5.31
CA ILE A 93 -2.22 1.33 6.23
C ILE A 93 -3.22 2.31 6.83
N LEU A 94 -2.77 3.52 7.18
CA LEU A 94 -3.62 4.57 7.77
C LEU A 94 -4.66 5.18 6.81
N THR A 95 -4.61 4.88 5.50
CA THR A 95 -5.67 5.31 4.56
C THR A 95 -6.96 4.51 4.70
N PHE A 96 -6.89 3.19 4.91
CA PHE A 96 -8.08 2.34 5.09
C PHE A 96 -8.99 2.76 6.25
N PRO A 97 -8.50 2.99 7.48
CA PRO A 97 -9.32 3.40 8.61
C PRO A 97 -9.83 4.84 8.52
N SER A 98 -9.37 5.61 7.53
CA SER A 98 -9.86 6.97 7.25
C SER A 98 -11.10 6.99 6.36
N ILE A 99 -11.47 5.84 5.76
CA ILE A 99 -12.72 5.67 5.03
C ILE A 99 -13.87 5.73 6.04
N ASN A 100 -14.59 6.84 6.05
CA ASN A 100 -15.68 7.10 6.99
C ASN A 100 -17.01 6.50 6.49
N ALA A 101 -17.02 5.19 6.23
CA ALA A 101 -18.21 4.46 5.81
C ALA A 101 -18.72 3.58 6.96
N GLY A 102 -19.90 3.92 7.49
CA GLY A 102 -20.54 3.16 8.56
C GLY A 102 -21.26 1.89 8.11
N SER A 103 -21.43 1.74 6.80
CA SER A 103 -22.03 0.58 6.16
C SER A 103 -21.54 0.51 4.70
N PRO A 104 -21.63 -0.66 4.04
CA PRO A 104 -21.26 -0.80 2.63
C PRO A 104 -22.00 0.20 1.72
N LYS A 105 -23.27 0.53 2.03
CA LYS A 105 -24.07 1.49 1.26
C LYS A 105 -23.58 2.93 1.35
N GLN A 106 -22.75 3.24 2.34
CA GLN A 106 -22.14 4.56 2.54
C GLN A 106 -20.69 4.60 2.01
N ALA A 107 -20.17 3.49 1.51
CA ALA A 107 -18.85 3.41 0.92
C ALA A 107 -18.90 3.68 -0.58
N TRP A 108 -17.84 4.30 -1.10
CA TRP A 108 -17.59 4.33 -2.54
C TRP A 108 -17.46 2.91 -3.10
N PRO A 109 -17.97 2.60 -4.31
CA PRO A 109 -18.52 3.50 -5.32
C PRO A 109 -20.04 3.75 -5.23
N LEU A 110 -20.73 3.23 -4.21
CA LEU A 110 -22.19 3.37 -4.09
C LEU A 110 -22.64 4.79 -3.73
N VAL A 111 -21.70 5.63 -3.26
CA VAL A 111 -21.87 7.07 -3.04
C VAL A 111 -20.90 7.85 -3.91
N ALA A 112 -21.21 9.12 -4.18
CA ALA A 112 -20.33 10.00 -4.94
C ALA A 112 -18.91 10.01 -4.36
N SER A 113 -17.91 9.95 -5.25
CA SER A 113 -16.51 9.98 -4.85
C SER A 113 -16.18 11.31 -4.16
N ASP A 114 -15.42 11.23 -3.07
CA ASP A 114 -14.77 12.38 -2.45
C ASP A 114 -13.25 12.21 -2.55
N ALA A 115 -12.50 13.28 -2.33
CA ALA A 115 -11.03 13.24 -2.45
C ALA A 115 -10.37 12.26 -1.45
N SER A 116 -11.06 11.87 -0.37
CA SER A 116 -10.55 10.91 0.61
C SER A 116 -10.81 9.45 0.22
N ASN A 117 -11.89 9.16 -0.51
CA ASN A 117 -12.27 7.83 -0.98
C ASN A 117 -11.26 7.23 -1.97
N LEU A 118 -10.52 8.08 -2.69
CA LEU A 118 -9.47 7.67 -3.64
C LEU A 118 -8.05 7.92 -3.11
N ALA A 119 -7.88 8.40 -1.88
CA ALA A 119 -6.56 8.76 -1.34
C ALA A 119 -5.61 7.55 -1.28
N TRP A 120 -6.14 6.34 -1.09
CA TRP A 120 -5.37 5.10 -1.07
C TRP A 120 -4.79 4.75 -2.47
N ILE A 121 -5.52 5.03 -3.55
CA ILE A 121 -5.05 4.84 -4.95
C ILE A 121 -3.88 5.78 -5.23
N HIS A 122 -4.07 7.08 -4.95
CA HIS A 122 -3.04 8.10 -5.17
C HIS A 122 -1.78 7.86 -4.32
N LEU A 123 -1.95 7.35 -3.09
CA LEU A 123 -0.84 7.00 -2.23
C LEU A 123 -0.09 5.76 -2.73
N GLY A 124 -0.80 4.79 -3.32
CA GLY A 124 -0.22 3.63 -3.99
C GLY A 124 0.76 4.03 -5.09
N ALA A 125 0.34 4.92 -5.99
CA ALA A 125 1.17 5.44 -7.07
C ALA A 125 2.43 6.15 -6.54
N ARG A 126 2.26 7.12 -5.61
CA ARG A 126 3.36 7.89 -5.03
C ARG A 126 4.35 7.04 -4.22
N LYS A 127 3.86 5.96 -3.61
CA LYS A 127 4.73 5.00 -2.91
C LYS A 127 5.69 4.30 -3.87
N MET A 128 5.33 4.14 -5.14
CA MET A 128 6.21 3.49 -6.12
C MET A 128 7.35 4.40 -6.58
N ASP A 129 7.12 5.70 -6.70
CA ASP A 129 8.19 6.68 -6.92
C ASP A 129 9.21 6.62 -5.77
N LEU A 130 8.71 6.55 -4.54
CA LEU A 130 9.55 6.36 -3.36
C LEU A 130 10.28 5.01 -3.41
N CYS A 131 9.62 3.93 -3.82
CA CYS A 131 10.22 2.60 -3.93
C CYS A 131 11.46 2.62 -4.84
N ASN A 132 11.39 3.32 -5.96
CA ASN A 132 12.52 3.50 -6.88
C ASN A 132 13.66 4.29 -6.22
N LEU A 133 13.32 5.32 -5.44
CA LEU A 133 14.27 6.22 -4.79
C LEU A 133 15.01 5.58 -3.60
N VAL A 134 14.29 4.85 -2.76
CA VAL A 134 14.84 4.25 -1.53
C VAL A 134 15.35 2.84 -1.73
N ASN A 135 14.90 2.15 -2.79
CA ASN A 135 15.21 0.75 -3.09
C ASN A 135 15.16 -0.13 -1.82
N PRO A 136 13.97 -0.56 -1.37
CA PRO A 136 13.82 -1.31 -0.12
C PRO A 136 14.63 -2.63 -0.12
N MET A 137 14.95 -3.16 -1.29
CA MET A 137 15.77 -4.37 -1.47
C MET A 137 17.27 -4.10 -1.55
N ARG A 138 17.74 -2.87 -1.33
CA ARG A 138 19.17 -2.52 -1.42
C ARG A 138 20.02 -3.35 -0.44
N PRO A 139 21.27 -3.68 -0.79
CA PRO A 139 22.18 -4.35 0.13
C PRO A 139 22.31 -3.59 1.46
N GLY A 140 22.14 -4.30 2.58
CA GLY A 140 22.19 -3.70 3.92
C GLY A 140 20.89 -3.05 4.39
N GLY A 141 19.85 -2.95 3.55
CA GLY A 141 18.52 -2.52 3.96
C GLY A 141 17.76 -3.59 4.74
N VAL A 142 16.84 -3.18 5.61
CA VAL A 142 16.08 -4.11 6.48
C VAL A 142 15.28 -5.15 5.69
N LEU A 143 14.84 -4.82 4.47
CA LEU A 143 14.01 -5.70 3.64
C LEU A 143 14.81 -6.47 2.57
N CYS A 144 16.14 -6.39 2.55
CA CYS A 144 16.95 -6.97 1.47
C CYS A 144 16.81 -8.49 1.27
N HIS A 145 16.34 -9.23 2.28
CA HIS A 145 16.08 -10.67 2.19
C HIS A 145 14.59 -11.03 2.12
N ASP A 146 13.70 -10.03 2.09
CA ASP A 146 12.27 -10.28 2.07
C ASP A 146 11.80 -10.66 0.66
N ARG A 147 11.46 -11.95 0.51
CA ARG A 147 10.98 -12.52 -0.76
C ARG A 147 9.63 -11.97 -1.18
N THR A 148 8.87 -11.38 -0.26
CA THR A 148 7.56 -10.76 -0.53
C THR A 148 7.70 -9.62 -1.54
N PHE A 149 8.79 -8.85 -1.46
CA PHE A 149 9.00 -7.68 -2.33
C PHE A 149 9.66 -8.03 -3.67
N ALA A 150 10.15 -9.27 -3.86
CA ALA A 150 10.71 -9.71 -5.14
C ALA A 150 9.69 -9.59 -6.29
N TYR A 151 8.40 -9.75 -6.01
CA TYR A 151 7.32 -9.58 -6.99
C TYR A 151 7.23 -8.17 -7.57
N LEU A 152 7.64 -7.13 -6.83
CA LEU A 152 7.60 -5.73 -7.30
C LEU A 152 8.55 -5.47 -8.47
N HIS A 153 9.63 -6.24 -8.55
CA HIS A 153 10.68 -6.07 -9.56
C HIS A 153 10.51 -7.00 -10.75
N TYR A 154 9.50 -7.88 -10.75
CA TYR A 154 9.29 -8.78 -11.86
C TYR A 154 8.63 -8.03 -13.03
N PRO A 155 9.26 -7.99 -14.21
CA PRO A 155 8.75 -7.22 -15.34
C PRO A 155 7.42 -7.77 -15.84
N LEU A 156 6.53 -6.87 -16.27
CA LEU A 156 5.36 -7.25 -17.05
C LEU A 156 5.76 -7.53 -18.50
N PRO A 157 5.01 -8.37 -19.24
CA PRO A 157 5.19 -8.51 -20.69
C PRO A 157 5.09 -7.17 -21.39
N GLN A 158 5.83 -6.99 -22.49
CA GLN A 158 5.79 -5.74 -23.26
C GLN A 158 4.56 -5.62 -24.16
N LYS A 159 3.94 -6.76 -24.51
CA LYS A 159 2.78 -6.82 -25.40
C LYS A 159 2.01 -8.13 -25.22
N GLY A 160 0.78 -8.14 -25.72
CA GLY A 160 -0.04 -9.33 -25.86
C GLY A 160 -0.77 -9.78 -24.59
N THR A 161 -1.28 -11.01 -24.64
CA THR A 161 -2.16 -11.56 -23.59
C THR A 161 -1.50 -12.66 -22.75
N ASP A 162 -0.22 -12.94 -23.00
CA ASP A 162 0.54 -14.00 -22.31
C ASP A 162 0.51 -13.82 -20.79
N GLY A 163 0.00 -14.84 -20.07
CA GLY A 163 -0.10 -14.83 -18.61
C GLY A 163 -1.32 -14.09 -18.04
N VAL A 164 -2.21 -13.58 -18.89
CA VAL A 164 -3.48 -12.97 -18.47
C VAL A 164 -4.60 -14.02 -18.50
N SER A 165 -5.45 -14.03 -17.47
CA SER A 165 -6.65 -14.88 -17.48
C SER A 165 -7.62 -14.50 -18.61
N VAL A 166 -8.34 -15.48 -19.15
CA VAL A 166 -9.28 -15.26 -20.27
C VAL A 166 -10.36 -14.23 -19.89
N GLU A 167 -10.82 -14.28 -18.64
CA GLU A 167 -11.80 -13.36 -18.09
C GLU A 167 -11.29 -11.91 -18.11
N LEU A 168 -10.03 -11.69 -17.70
CA LEU A 168 -9.42 -10.36 -17.72
C LEU A 168 -9.09 -9.89 -19.15
N VAL A 169 -8.73 -10.78 -20.07
CA VAL A 169 -8.56 -10.45 -21.50
C VAL A 169 -9.85 -9.90 -22.08
N GLN A 170 -10.98 -10.58 -21.82
CA GLN A 170 -12.29 -10.16 -22.31
C GLN A 170 -12.76 -8.86 -21.65
N LEU A 171 -12.62 -8.75 -20.32
CA LEU A 171 -13.07 -7.59 -19.56
C LEU A 171 -12.31 -6.31 -19.95
N CYS A 172 -10.99 -6.43 -20.16
CA CYS A 172 -10.11 -5.30 -20.50
C CYS A 172 -9.96 -5.08 -22.01
N ALA A 173 -10.66 -5.86 -22.84
CA ALA A 173 -10.55 -5.86 -24.29
C ALA A 173 -9.09 -5.92 -24.79
N LEU A 174 -8.31 -6.85 -24.21
CA LEU A 174 -6.92 -7.07 -24.60
C LEU A 174 -6.83 -8.01 -25.81
N ASP A 175 -5.80 -7.82 -26.61
CA ASP A 175 -5.43 -8.68 -27.72
C ASP A 175 -3.90 -8.81 -27.86
N GLU A 176 -3.44 -9.59 -28.83
CA GLU A 176 -2.02 -9.85 -29.08
C GLU A 176 -1.19 -8.60 -29.46
N SER A 177 -1.86 -7.51 -29.85
CA SER A 177 -1.23 -6.24 -30.20
C SER A 177 -1.25 -5.23 -29.05
N SER A 178 -1.99 -5.52 -27.98
CA SER A 178 -2.13 -4.64 -26.83
C SER A 178 -0.81 -4.46 -26.11
N THR A 179 -0.50 -3.22 -25.75
CA THR A 179 0.68 -2.80 -24.98
C THR A 179 0.25 -1.82 -23.90
N GLN A 180 1.18 -1.41 -23.04
CA GLN A 180 0.93 -0.36 -22.05
C GLN A 180 0.50 0.97 -22.71
N GLU A 181 1.00 1.27 -23.90
CA GLU A 181 0.70 2.50 -24.62
C GLU A 181 -0.62 2.45 -25.40
N THR A 182 -1.06 1.27 -25.82
CA THR A 182 -2.26 1.11 -26.67
C THR A 182 -3.50 0.73 -25.89
N ASN A 183 -3.37 0.17 -24.67
CA ASN A 183 -4.49 -0.20 -23.82
C ASN A 183 -4.22 0.19 -22.35
N SER A 184 -5.04 1.09 -21.81
CA SER A 184 -4.89 1.62 -20.45
C SER A 184 -5.13 0.59 -19.33
N TYR A 185 -5.71 -0.57 -19.64
CA TYR A 185 -5.92 -1.68 -18.70
C TYR A 185 -4.80 -2.73 -18.72
N PHE A 186 -3.88 -2.64 -19.69
CA PHE A 186 -2.85 -3.66 -19.93
C PHE A 186 -2.07 -4.01 -18.65
N SER A 187 -1.46 -3.01 -18.01
CA SER A 187 -0.62 -3.22 -16.84
C SER A 187 -1.39 -3.78 -15.64
N VAL A 188 -2.63 -3.32 -15.43
CA VAL A 188 -3.47 -3.77 -14.32
C VAL A 188 -3.96 -5.20 -14.52
N ALA A 189 -4.36 -5.57 -15.75
CA ALA A 189 -4.81 -6.93 -16.07
C ALA A 189 -3.71 -7.98 -15.89
N HIS A 190 -2.50 -7.67 -16.35
CA HIS A 190 -1.32 -8.52 -16.16
C HIS A 190 -0.97 -8.64 -14.68
N ALA A 191 -0.95 -7.52 -13.93
CA ALA A 191 -0.67 -7.54 -12.49
C ALA A 191 -1.71 -8.34 -11.70
N LEU A 192 -3.00 -8.17 -12.00
CA LEU A 192 -4.10 -8.91 -11.37
C LEU A 192 -4.04 -10.40 -11.70
N SER A 193 -3.78 -10.78 -12.95
CA SER A 193 -3.65 -12.19 -13.31
C SER A 193 -2.53 -12.87 -12.54
N ARG A 194 -1.40 -12.19 -12.34
CA ARG A 194 -0.31 -12.71 -11.50
C ARG A 194 -0.69 -12.83 -10.03
N LEU A 195 -1.42 -11.85 -9.48
CA LEU A 195 -1.94 -11.94 -8.13
C LEU A 195 -2.90 -13.13 -7.97
N LEU A 196 -3.80 -13.33 -8.93
CA LEU A 196 -4.86 -14.34 -8.86
C LEU A 196 -4.35 -15.76 -9.16
N LEU A 197 -3.37 -15.89 -10.07
CA LEU A 197 -2.90 -17.17 -10.58
C LEU A 197 -1.58 -17.63 -9.95
N GLU A 198 -0.65 -16.71 -9.64
CA GLU A 198 0.73 -17.04 -9.24
C GLU A 198 1.03 -16.75 -7.77
N ALA A 199 0.28 -15.85 -7.12
CA ALA A 199 0.61 -15.45 -5.76
C ALA A 199 0.27 -16.56 -4.75
N PRO A 200 1.18 -16.87 -3.79
CA PRO A 200 0.87 -17.80 -2.72
C PRO A 200 -0.29 -17.26 -1.88
N LYS A 201 -1.26 -18.12 -1.53
CA LYS A 201 -2.33 -17.77 -0.60
C LYS A 201 -1.75 -17.53 0.80
N GLY A 202 -2.14 -16.44 1.46
CA GLY A 202 -1.68 -16.08 2.81
C GLY A 202 -0.79 -14.83 2.84
N PRO A 203 0.00 -14.60 3.90
CA PRO A 203 0.77 -13.36 4.11
C PRO A 203 1.71 -12.98 2.96
N ALA A 204 2.16 -13.96 2.18
CA ALA A 204 3.03 -13.76 1.01
C ALA A 204 2.33 -13.06 -0.18
N SER A 205 0.99 -12.93 -0.18
CA SER A 205 0.25 -12.20 -1.21
C SER A 205 0.38 -10.67 -1.10
N GLN A 206 0.87 -10.16 0.04
CA GLN A 206 1.01 -8.72 0.27
C GLN A 206 1.87 -8.02 -0.81
N GLY A 207 2.95 -8.67 -1.25
CA GLY A 207 3.81 -8.14 -2.32
C GLY A 207 3.11 -8.04 -3.67
N ALA A 208 2.27 -9.04 -4.00
CA ALA A 208 1.48 -9.05 -5.22
C ALA A 208 0.34 -8.01 -5.17
N VAL A 209 -0.27 -7.77 -4.00
CA VAL A 209 -1.25 -6.68 -3.81
C VAL A 209 -0.59 -5.31 -3.99
N ILE A 210 0.63 -5.12 -3.48
CA ILE A 210 1.39 -3.88 -3.70
C ILE A 210 1.75 -3.72 -5.19
N LEU A 211 2.06 -4.81 -5.90
CA LEU A 211 2.28 -4.78 -7.35
C LEU A 211 1.02 -4.34 -8.11
N VAL A 212 -0.15 -4.87 -7.78
CA VAL A 212 -1.41 -4.43 -8.40
C VAL A 212 -1.64 -2.94 -8.12
N SER A 213 -1.43 -2.51 -6.88
CA SER A 213 -1.56 -1.10 -6.47
C SER A 213 -0.58 -0.17 -7.19
N ARG A 214 0.57 -0.66 -7.68
CA ARG A 214 1.52 0.11 -8.49
C ARG A 214 0.91 0.49 -9.83
N HIS A 215 0.13 -0.40 -10.44
CA HIS A 215 -0.41 -0.21 -11.78
C HIS A 215 -1.80 0.43 -11.77
N MET A 216 -2.44 0.51 -10.61
CA MET A 216 -3.63 1.33 -10.37
C MET A 216 -3.21 2.79 -10.06
N ASP A 217 -2.41 3.39 -10.92
CA ASP A 217 -1.87 4.74 -10.72
C ASP A 217 -2.85 5.84 -11.19
N ASN A 218 -2.37 7.08 -11.33
CA ASN A 218 -3.21 8.21 -11.73
C ASN A 218 -3.91 7.99 -13.08
N GLU A 219 -3.30 7.26 -14.03
CA GLU A 219 -3.96 7.01 -15.32
C GLU A 219 -5.15 6.08 -15.14
N PHE A 220 -5.00 5.02 -14.34
CA PHE A 220 -6.11 4.15 -13.97
C PHE A 220 -7.18 4.88 -13.15
N GLY A 221 -6.77 5.75 -12.23
CA GLY A 221 -7.66 6.55 -11.40
C GLY A 221 -8.50 7.58 -12.18
N VAL A 222 -8.04 8.00 -13.36
CA VAL A 222 -8.82 8.86 -14.28
C VAL A 222 -9.87 8.07 -15.05
N LEU A 223 -9.66 6.77 -15.28
CA LEU A 223 -10.62 5.93 -15.99
C LEU A 223 -11.88 5.74 -15.15
N LEU A 224 -11.75 5.16 -13.94
CA LEU A 224 -12.82 4.83 -12.97
C LEU A 224 -14.21 4.57 -13.60
N ASP A 225 -14.22 3.92 -14.77
CA ASP A 225 -15.40 3.55 -15.51
C ASP A 225 -15.91 2.20 -14.99
N SER A 226 -16.91 1.62 -15.65
CA SER A 226 -17.47 0.34 -15.19
C SER A 226 -16.43 -0.80 -15.17
N VAL A 227 -15.45 -0.81 -16.08
CA VAL A 227 -14.40 -1.82 -16.15
C VAL A 227 -13.39 -1.59 -15.04
N ALA A 228 -12.88 -0.35 -14.90
CA ALA A 228 -11.95 0.01 -13.84
C ALA A 228 -12.54 -0.27 -12.44
N LEU A 229 -13.82 0.02 -12.23
CA LEU A 229 -14.52 -0.31 -10.98
C LEU A 229 -14.55 -1.82 -10.74
N LEU A 230 -14.89 -2.63 -11.75
CA LEU A 230 -14.90 -4.09 -11.61
C LEU A 230 -13.52 -4.61 -11.22
N LEU A 231 -12.45 -4.12 -11.85
CA LEU A 231 -11.06 -4.52 -11.55
C LEU A 231 -10.63 -4.22 -10.10
N LEU A 232 -11.29 -3.28 -9.41
CA LEU A 232 -11.03 -3.01 -8.00
C LEU A 232 -11.68 -4.03 -7.04
N PHE A 233 -12.66 -4.80 -7.51
CA PHE A 233 -13.47 -5.72 -6.71
C PHE A 233 -13.26 -7.21 -7.08
N VAL A 234 -12.33 -7.51 -7.99
CA VAL A 234 -11.90 -8.89 -8.33
C VAL A 234 -10.83 -9.36 -7.34
#